data_AF-A0AAP0NFX3-F1
#
_entry.id   AF-A0AAP0NFX3-F1
#
_cell.length_a   1.000
_cell.length_b   1.000
_cell.length_c   1.000
_cell.angle_alpha   90.00
_cell.angle_beta   90.00
_cell.angle_gamma   90.00
#
_symmetry.space_group_name_H-M   'P 1'
#
loop_
_entity.id
_entity.type
_entity.pdbx_description
1 polymer ?
#
loop_
_entity_poly.entity_id
_entity_poly.type
_entity_poly.pdbx_seq_one_letter_code
_entity_poly.pdbx_strand_id
1 'polypeptide(L)'
;MKFILKHGKSDKDIHNLRQEIEILRKLKHENIIEMLDSFESPQEFCVVTEFAQGELFEILEDDKFLPEEQVQAIAKQLVRALHYLHSNRIIHRDMKPQNILIGAGSVVKLCDFGFARAMSANTVVLRSIKGTPLYMAPELVREQPYNHTADLWSLGVILYELFVGQPPFYTNSVYALIRHIIKDPVKYPDNMSPNFRSFLKGLLNKVPQNRLTWPALLEHPFVKETSVELEAREMRATADAAWRGEGNIIRTLNSSTVSSPESKTLTVYVRYLEFCPFSICYHQLHCHR
;
A
#
# COMPACT_ATOMS: atom_id res chain seq x y z
N MET A 1 4.11 11.77 -12.27
CA MET A 1 3.13 12.72 -12.88
C MET A 1 2.27 11.93 -13.87
N LYS A 2 0.94 12.07 -13.80
CA LYS A 2 -0.02 11.31 -14.60
C LYS A 2 -0.95 12.27 -15.35
N PHE A 3 -1.05 12.13 -16.67
CA PHE A 3 -1.99 12.89 -17.51
C PHE A 3 -3.19 12.01 -17.86
N ILE A 4 -4.40 12.56 -17.72
CA ILE A 4 -5.65 11.84 -17.96
C ILE A 4 -6.51 12.67 -18.92
N LEU A 5 -6.53 12.26 -20.19
CA LEU A 5 -7.36 12.89 -21.23
C LEU A 5 -8.85 12.73 -20.91
N LYS A 6 -9.60 13.83 -21.04
CA LYS A 6 -11.07 13.87 -20.89
C LYS A 6 -11.79 13.40 -22.16
N HIS A 7 -11.13 13.46 -23.31
CA HIS A 7 -11.71 12.99 -24.57
C HIS A 7 -12.14 11.52 -24.47
N GLY A 8 -13.36 11.21 -24.91
CA GLY A 8 -13.94 9.87 -24.86
C GLY A 8 -14.41 9.39 -23.48
N LYS A 9 -14.33 10.23 -22.43
CA LYS A 9 -14.87 9.91 -21.09
C LYS A 9 -16.27 10.49 -20.94
N SER A 10 -17.16 9.74 -20.28
CA SER A 10 -18.48 10.25 -19.93
C SER A 10 -18.37 11.30 -18.81
N ASP A 11 -19.38 12.18 -18.68
CA ASP A 11 -19.43 13.15 -17.57
C ASP A 11 -19.36 12.47 -16.19
N LYS A 12 -19.91 11.25 -16.09
CA LYS A 12 -19.83 10.41 -14.90
C LYS A 12 -18.40 9.99 -14.61
N ASP A 13 -17.62 9.61 -15.62
CA ASP A 13 -16.21 9.23 -15.45
C ASP A 13 -15.36 10.43 -15.04
N ILE A 14 -15.60 11.59 -15.66
CA ILE A 14 -14.93 12.86 -15.29
C ILE A 14 -15.26 13.23 -13.84
N HIS A 15 -16.52 13.09 -13.42
CA HIS A 15 -16.92 13.33 -12.04
C HIS A 15 -16.23 12.36 -11.06
N ASN A 16 -16.15 11.07 -11.40
CA ASN A 16 -15.44 10.08 -10.57
C ASN A 16 -13.95 10.40 -10.45
N LEU A 17 -13.29 10.83 -11.54
CA LEU A 17 -11.88 11.25 -11.52
C LEU A 17 -11.65 12.45 -10.60
N ARG A 18 -12.55 13.45 -10.62
CA ARG A 18 -12.45 14.56 -9.66
C ARG A 18 -12.57 14.08 -8.22
N GLN A 19 -13.51 13.16 -7.95
CA GLN A 19 -13.64 12.57 -6.61
C GLN A 19 -12.39 11.79 -6.18
N GLU A 20 -11.78 11.02 -7.09
CA GLU A 20 -10.50 10.33 -6.84
C GLU A 20 -9.41 11.32 -6.43
N ILE A 21 -9.24 12.41 -7.20
CA ILE A 21 -8.25 13.45 -6.91
C ILE A 21 -8.52 14.09 -5.54
N GLU A 22 -9.77 14.40 -5.21
CA GLU A 22 -10.16 14.96 -3.91
C GLU A 22 -9.92 14.01 -2.73
N ILE A 23 -10.12 12.69 -2.94
CA ILE A 23 -9.80 11.68 -1.93
C ILE A 23 -8.29 11.66 -1.73
N LEU A 24 -7.52 11.48 -2.82
CA LEU A 24 -6.07 11.34 -2.76
C LEU A 24 -5.40 12.56 -2.12
N ARG A 25 -5.90 13.78 -2.38
CA ARG A 25 -5.40 15.02 -1.76
C ARG A 25 -5.42 15.01 -0.23
N LYS A 26 -6.38 14.31 0.37
CA LYS A 26 -6.58 14.27 1.82
C LYS A 26 -5.78 13.16 2.49
N LEU A 27 -5.20 12.25 1.73
CA LEU A 27 -4.44 11.12 2.25
C LEU A 27 -2.99 11.55 2.48
N LYS A 28 -2.53 11.35 3.72
CA LYS A 28 -1.15 11.58 4.15
C LYS A 28 -0.70 10.40 5.00
N HIS A 29 0.07 9.50 4.40
CA HIS A 29 0.57 8.29 5.05
C HIS A 29 1.84 7.80 4.36
N GLU A 30 2.82 7.28 5.11
CA GLU A 30 4.12 6.84 4.57
C GLU A 30 3.98 5.78 3.46
N ASN A 31 2.96 4.92 3.56
CA ASN A 31 2.69 3.82 2.63
C ASN A 31 1.56 4.07 1.61
N ILE A 32 1.17 5.32 1.41
CA ILE A 32 0.22 5.71 0.36
C ILE A 32 0.91 6.73 -0.52
N ILE A 33 0.73 6.64 -1.84
CA ILE A 33 1.31 7.61 -2.76
C ILE A 33 0.81 9.01 -2.44
N GLU A 34 1.75 9.91 -2.19
CA GLU A 34 1.43 11.29 -1.90
C GLU A 34 1.13 12.06 -3.19
N MET A 35 -0.03 12.72 -3.24
CA MET A 35 -0.31 13.73 -4.25
C MET A 35 0.26 15.08 -3.81
N LEU A 36 1.14 15.62 -4.65
CA LEU A 36 1.79 16.91 -4.45
C LEU A 36 0.93 18.05 -5.01
N ASP A 37 0.34 17.84 -6.19
CA ASP A 37 -0.52 18.83 -6.84
C ASP A 37 -1.46 18.18 -7.86
N SER A 38 -2.48 18.91 -8.29
CA SER A 38 -3.38 18.50 -9.36
C SER A 38 -3.89 19.70 -10.16
N PHE A 39 -3.84 19.61 -11.49
CA PHE A 39 -4.32 20.62 -12.42
C PHE A 39 -5.43 20.06 -13.29
N GLU A 40 -6.41 20.91 -13.63
CA GLU A 40 -7.50 20.55 -14.53
C GLU A 40 -7.57 21.58 -15.67
N SER A 41 -7.45 21.11 -16.91
CA SER A 41 -7.70 21.90 -18.13
C SER A 41 -8.99 21.42 -18.81
N PRO A 42 -9.53 22.11 -19.83
CA PRO A 42 -10.68 21.60 -20.57
C PRO A 42 -10.46 20.21 -21.20
N GLN A 43 -9.21 19.88 -21.55
CA GLN A 43 -8.86 18.65 -22.26
C GLN A 43 -8.39 17.51 -21.35
N GLU A 44 -7.83 17.80 -20.18
CA GLU A 44 -7.18 16.78 -19.34
C GLU A 44 -7.10 17.13 -17.86
N PHE A 45 -6.78 16.12 -17.05
CA PHE A 45 -6.27 16.26 -15.69
C PHE A 45 -4.77 15.97 -15.68
N CYS A 46 -4.01 16.73 -14.91
CA CYS A 46 -2.63 16.43 -14.57
C CYS A 46 -2.54 16.21 -13.05
N VAL A 47 -2.07 15.04 -12.64
CA VAL A 47 -1.88 14.69 -11.22
C VAL A 47 -0.39 14.52 -10.96
N VAL A 48 0.14 15.33 -10.05
CA VAL A 48 1.54 15.32 -9.63
C VAL A 48 1.63 14.56 -8.31
N THR A 49 2.42 13.49 -8.30
CA THR A 49 2.65 12.63 -7.12
C THR A 49 4.12 12.60 -6.77
N GLU A 50 4.45 12.11 -5.57
CA GLU A 50 5.81 11.69 -5.29
C GLU A 50 6.30 10.62 -6.29
N PHE A 51 7.62 10.50 -6.41
CA PHE A 51 8.26 9.54 -7.30
C PHE A 51 8.39 8.18 -6.61
N ALA A 52 8.04 7.11 -7.31
CA ALA A 52 8.34 5.73 -6.94
C ALA A 52 9.28 5.12 -7.99
N GLN A 53 10.18 4.25 -7.56
CA GLN A 53 11.25 3.68 -8.39
C GLN A 53 10.75 2.59 -9.34
N GLY A 54 9.67 1.89 -9.00
CA GLY A 54 9.07 0.84 -9.82
C GLY A 54 7.77 0.32 -9.23
N GLU A 55 7.22 -0.71 -9.86
CA GLU A 55 6.00 -1.39 -9.43
C GLU A 55 6.32 -2.73 -8.76
N LEU A 56 5.52 -3.13 -7.77
CA LEU A 56 5.64 -4.46 -7.15
C LEU A 56 5.40 -5.58 -8.17
N PHE A 57 4.62 -5.30 -9.21
CA PHE A 57 4.40 -6.23 -10.31
C PHE A 57 5.68 -6.56 -11.09
N GLU A 58 6.58 -5.59 -11.27
CA GLU A 58 7.85 -5.81 -11.99
C GLU A 58 8.75 -6.79 -11.22
N ILE A 59 8.77 -6.69 -9.90
CA ILE A 59 9.48 -7.64 -9.02
C ILE A 59 8.94 -9.06 -9.20
N LEU A 60 7.62 -9.23 -9.34
CA LEU A 60 7.02 -10.54 -9.60
C LEU A 60 7.41 -11.11 -10.96
N GLU A 61 7.55 -10.26 -12.00
CA GLU A 61 7.98 -10.71 -13.32
C GLU A 61 9.45 -11.15 -13.34
N ASP A 62 10.32 -10.46 -12.60
CA ASP A 62 11.76 -10.73 -12.57
C ASP A 62 12.15 -11.88 -11.63
N ASP A 63 11.75 -11.81 -10.35
CA ASP A 63 12.18 -12.75 -9.31
C ASP A 63 11.31 -14.01 -9.23
N LYS A 64 10.13 -13.98 -9.88
CA LYS A 64 9.05 -14.98 -9.80
C LYS A 64 8.41 -15.11 -8.43
N PHE A 65 9.17 -15.13 -7.34
CA PHE A 65 8.69 -15.19 -5.95
C PHE A 65 9.70 -14.56 -4.99
N LEU A 66 9.22 -14.16 -3.81
CA LEU A 66 10.02 -13.49 -2.79
C LEU A 66 10.21 -14.36 -1.53
N PRO A 67 11.35 -14.23 -0.84
CA PRO A 67 11.54 -14.81 0.49
C PRO A 67 10.48 -14.32 1.48
N GLU A 68 10.07 -15.18 2.42
CA GLU A 68 8.99 -14.86 3.37
C GLU A 68 9.27 -13.58 4.17
N GLU A 69 10.53 -13.31 4.51
CA GLU A 69 10.94 -12.10 5.22
C GLU A 69 10.63 -10.81 4.42
N GLN A 70 10.86 -10.83 3.11
CA GLN A 70 10.52 -9.70 2.24
C GLN A 70 9.00 -9.55 2.10
N VAL A 71 8.28 -10.67 1.95
CA VAL A 71 6.81 -10.69 1.93
C VAL A 71 6.25 -10.13 3.24
N GLN A 72 6.86 -10.47 4.36
CA GLN A 72 6.50 -9.96 5.68
C GLN A 72 6.71 -8.45 5.78
N ALA A 73 7.86 -7.95 5.32
CA ALA A 73 8.14 -6.51 5.30
C ALA A 73 7.12 -5.73 4.45
N ILE A 74 6.75 -6.26 3.28
CA ILE A 74 5.70 -5.69 2.43
C ILE A 74 4.33 -5.75 3.13
N ALA A 75 4.00 -6.88 3.75
CA ALA A 75 2.74 -7.08 4.46
C ALA A 75 2.55 -6.05 5.58
N LYS A 76 3.57 -5.80 6.41
CA LYS A 76 3.54 -4.78 7.46
C LYS A 76 3.18 -3.40 6.89
N GLN A 77 3.83 -3.00 5.81
CA GLN A 77 3.61 -1.70 5.16
C GLN A 77 2.19 -1.57 4.58
N LEU A 78 1.70 -2.60 3.87
CA LEU A 78 0.36 -2.61 3.29
C LEU A 78 -0.74 -2.65 4.36
N VAL A 79 -0.52 -3.38 5.46
CA VAL A 79 -1.44 -3.40 6.61
C VAL A 79 -1.59 -2.01 7.21
N ARG A 80 -0.50 -1.25 7.39
CA ARG A 80 -0.56 0.14 7.87
C ARG A 80 -1.32 1.05 6.90
N ALA A 81 -1.05 0.94 5.60
CA ALA A 81 -1.77 1.69 4.56
C ALA A 81 -3.28 1.43 4.60
N LEU A 82 -3.69 0.16 4.62
CA LEU A 82 -5.10 -0.22 4.68
C LEU A 82 -5.75 0.18 6.01
N HIS A 83 -5.05 0.05 7.13
CA HIS A 83 -5.57 0.50 8.42
C HIS A 83 -5.85 2.01 8.41
N TYR A 84 -4.93 2.81 7.85
CA TYR A 84 -5.11 4.25 7.68
C TYR A 84 -6.31 4.58 6.77
N LEU A 85 -6.43 3.92 5.61
CA LEU A 85 -7.57 4.13 4.69
C LEU A 85 -8.90 3.80 5.37
N HIS A 86 -9.00 2.62 5.98
CA HIS A 86 -10.23 2.15 6.60
C HIS A 86 -10.63 3.04 7.80
N SER A 87 -9.66 3.54 8.56
CA SER A 87 -9.88 4.51 9.65
C SER A 87 -10.42 5.85 9.14
N ASN A 88 -9.98 6.28 7.95
CA ASN A 88 -10.51 7.44 7.24
C ASN A 88 -11.80 7.13 6.44
N ARG A 89 -12.42 5.98 6.69
CA ARG A 89 -13.62 5.50 6.02
C ARG A 89 -13.49 5.38 4.50
N ILE A 90 -12.31 5.03 4.00
CA ILE A 90 -12.04 4.86 2.57
C ILE A 90 -11.76 3.39 2.30
N ILE A 91 -12.43 2.82 1.29
CA ILE A 91 -12.16 1.46 0.78
C ILE A 91 -11.46 1.62 -0.57
N HIS A 92 -10.35 0.91 -0.79
CA HIS A 92 -9.53 0.97 -2.01
C HIS A 92 -10.21 0.29 -3.21
N ARG A 93 -10.65 -0.96 -3.03
CA ARG A 93 -11.42 -1.80 -3.98
C ARG A 93 -10.72 -2.30 -5.23
N ASP A 94 -9.54 -1.79 -5.56
CA ASP A 94 -8.73 -2.28 -6.69
C ASP A 94 -7.30 -2.60 -6.25
N MET A 95 -7.16 -3.28 -5.11
CA MET A 95 -5.87 -3.76 -4.64
C MET A 95 -5.35 -4.84 -5.58
N LYS A 96 -4.19 -4.60 -6.21
CA LYS A 96 -3.46 -5.51 -7.09
C LYS A 96 -1.98 -5.11 -7.15
N PRO A 97 -1.05 -5.98 -7.57
CA PRO A 97 0.38 -5.67 -7.60
C PRO A 97 0.73 -4.43 -8.43
N GLN A 98 0.01 -4.17 -9.54
CA GLN A 98 0.22 -2.98 -10.38
C GLN A 98 -0.12 -1.66 -9.66
N ASN A 99 -0.95 -1.72 -8.62
CA ASN A 99 -1.33 -0.55 -7.83
C ASN A 99 -0.46 -0.40 -6.57
N ILE A 100 0.63 -1.14 -6.46
CA ILE A 100 1.56 -1.09 -5.35
C ILE A 100 2.93 -0.72 -5.91
N LEU A 101 3.39 0.49 -5.58
CA LEU A 101 4.66 1.00 -6.05
C LEU A 101 5.74 0.80 -4.99
N ILE A 102 7.00 0.76 -5.43
CA ILE A 102 8.18 0.67 -4.57
C ILE A 102 8.93 1.99 -4.64
N GLY A 103 8.93 2.72 -3.54
CA GLY A 103 9.71 3.94 -3.35
C GLY A 103 11.14 3.66 -2.90
N ALA A 104 11.89 4.74 -2.63
CA ALA A 104 13.25 4.64 -2.13
C ALA A 104 13.32 3.84 -0.80
N GLY A 105 14.38 3.05 -0.63
CA GLY A 105 14.58 2.24 0.57
C GLY A 105 13.54 1.14 0.78
N SER A 106 12.98 0.61 -0.33
CA SER A 106 11.95 -0.46 -0.32
C SER A 106 10.66 -0.08 0.42
N VAL A 107 10.34 1.22 0.45
CA VAL A 107 9.09 1.73 1.01
C VAL A 107 7.96 1.46 0.04
N VAL A 108 6.95 0.71 0.47
CA VAL A 108 5.78 0.40 -0.34
C VAL A 108 4.83 1.60 -0.37
N LYS A 109 4.31 1.94 -1.55
CA LYS A 109 3.37 3.03 -1.80
C LYS A 109 2.13 2.50 -2.50
N LEU A 110 1.01 2.40 -1.78
CA LEU A 110 -0.28 2.08 -2.37
C LEU A 110 -0.78 3.25 -3.24
N CYS A 111 -1.15 2.98 -4.48
CA CYS A 111 -1.59 3.99 -5.46
C CYS A 111 -2.89 3.59 -6.15
N ASP A 112 -3.36 4.45 -7.07
CA ASP A 112 -4.56 4.26 -7.91
C ASP A 112 -5.89 4.10 -7.15
N PHE A 113 -6.43 5.26 -6.74
CA PHE A 113 -7.69 5.38 -6.01
C PHE A 113 -8.89 5.58 -6.95
N GLY A 114 -8.78 5.27 -8.24
CA GLY A 114 -9.87 5.45 -9.21
C GLY A 114 -11.12 4.59 -8.94
N PHE A 115 -10.93 3.56 -8.12
CA PHE A 115 -12.01 2.79 -7.53
C PHE A 115 -12.18 3.06 -6.05
N ALA A 116 -11.52 4.01 -5.41
CA ALA A 116 -11.76 4.27 -4.00
C ALA A 116 -13.14 4.90 -3.75
N ARG A 117 -13.72 4.67 -2.57
CA ARG A 117 -14.95 5.35 -2.12
C ARG A 117 -14.96 5.57 -0.62
N ALA A 118 -15.56 6.69 -0.21
CA ALA A 118 -15.96 6.90 1.17
C ALA A 118 -17.08 5.93 1.56
N MET A 119 -16.99 5.32 2.75
CA MET A 119 -18.03 4.48 3.32
C MET A 119 -19.23 5.36 3.72
N SER A 120 -20.36 5.20 3.04
CA SER A 120 -21.67 5.64 3.56
C SER A 120 -22.41 4.46 4.18
N ALA A 121 -23.28 4.73 5.17
CA ALA A 121 -23.97 3.71 5.97
C ALA A 121 -24.78 2.68 5.14
N ASN A 122 -25.10 2.98 3.88
CA ASN A 122 -25.90 2.13 2.99
C ASN A 122 -25.20 1.79 1.66
N THR A 123 -23.86 1.81 1.62
CA THR A 123 -23.14 1.68 0.34
C THR A 123 -23.13 0.22 -0.16
N VAL A 124 -24.21 -0.20 -0.84
CA VAL A 124 -24.22 -1.35 -1.73
C VAL A 124 -23.71 -0.89 -3.09
N VAL A 125 -22.55 -1.40 -3.53
CA VAL A 125 -22.01 -1.06 -4.85
C VAL A 125 -22.01 -2.30 -5.72
N LEU A 126 -22.70 -2.23 -6.84
CA LEU A 126 -22.63 -3.23 -7.91
C LEU A 126 -21.76 -2.65 -9.02
N ARG A 127 -20.71 -3.36 -9.44
CA ARG A 127 -19.94 -3.03 -10.64
C ARG A 127 -19.70 -4.30 -11.46
N SER A 128 -19.91 -4.17 -12.76
CA SER A 128 -19.52 -5.19 -13.75
C SER A 128 -18.01 -5.40 -13.72
N ILE A 129 -17.60 -6.66 -13.62
CA ILE A 129 -16.19 -7.09 -13.61
C ILE A 129 -15.57 -6.75 -14.98
N LYS A 130 -14.61 -5.81 -15.01
CA LYS A 130 -13.74 -5.57 -16.17
C LYS A 130 -12.40 -6.26 -15.92
N GLY A 131 -11.92 -7.07 -16.88
CA GLY A 131 -10.67 -7.82 -16.76
C GLY A 131 -10.80 -9.12 -15.96
N THR A 132 -9.66 -9.73 -15.62
CA THR A 132 -9.60 -10.99 -14.86
C THR A 132 -9.65 -10.68 -13.35
N PRO A 133 -10.69 -11.10 -12.60
CA PRO A 133 -10.92 -10.70 -11.20
C PRO A 133 -10.01 -11.45 -10.19
N LEU A 134 -8.72 -11.60 -10.48
CA LEU A 134 -7.78 -12.43 -9.69
C LEU A 134 -7.74 -12.03 -8.20
N TYR A 135 -7.79 -10.73 -7.92
CA TYR A 135 -7.67 -10.17 -6.58
C TYR A 135 -9.02 -9.84 -5.92
N MET A 136 -10.13 -10.05 -6.62
CA MET A 136 -11.45 -9.68 -6.10
C MET A 136 -11.96 -10.69 -5.06
N ALA A 137 -12.56 -10.17 -3.99
CA ALA A 137 -13.16 -10.99 -2.94
C ALA A 137 -14.38 -11.80 -3.44
N PRO A 138 -14.71 -12.96 -2.82
CA PRO A 138 -15.83 -13.80 -3.23
C PRO A 138 -17.19 -13.10 -3.22
N GLU A 139 -17.37 -12.11 -2.35
CA GLU A 139 -18.57 -11.27 -2.28
C GLU A 139 -18.63 -10.26 -3.44
N LEU A 140 -17.49 -9.73 -3.90
CA LEU A 140 -17.42 -8.80 -5.02
C LEU A 140 -17.74 -9.51 -6.34
N VAL A 141 -17.16 -10.69 -6.58
CA VAL A 141 -17.43 -11.46 -7.81
C VAL A 141 -18.85 -12.03 -7.87
N ARG A 142 -19.55 -12.10 -6.73
CA ARG A 142 -20.97 -12.46 -6.63
C ARG A 142 -21.90 -11.25 -6.61
N GLU A 143 -21.36 -10.05 -6.81
CA GLU A 143 -22.09 -8.78 -6.76
C GLU A 143 -22.93 -8.63 -5.47
N GLN A 144 -22.39 -9.08 -4.34
CA GLN A 144 -23.01 -8.96 -3.02
C GLN A 144 -22.58 -7.68 -2.32
N PRO A 145 -23.33 -7.21 -1.30
CA PRO A 145 -22.86 -6.15 -0.42
C PRO A 145 -21.50 -6.51 0.19
N TYR A 146 -20.59 -5.54 0.23
CA TYR A 146 -19.23 -5.70 0.75
C TYR A 146 -18.83 -4.48 1.59
N ASN A 147 -17.74 -4.63 2.34
CA ASN A 147 -17.15 -3.57 3.14
C ASN A 147 -15.62 -3.60 2.99
N HIS A 148 -14.90 -2.90 3.87
CA HIS A 148 -13.44 -2.83 3.89
C HIS A 148 -12.72 -4.19 3.96
N THR A 149 -13.39 -5.26 4.41
CA THR A 149 -12.80 -6.60 4.45
C THR A 149 -12.49 -7.14 3.05
N ALA A 150 -13.09 -6.58 1.98
CA ALA A 150 -12.76 -6.95 0.61
C ALA A 150 -11.29 -6.59 0.26
N ASP A 151 -10.79 -5.44 0.73
CA ASP A 151 -9.38 -5.06 0.54
C ASP A 151 -8.44 -6.02 1.29
N LEU A 152 -8.88 -6.56 2.44
CA LEU A 152 -8.12 -7.55 3.21
C LEU A 152 -8.01 -8.90 2.49
N TRP A 153 -9.05 -9.30 1.74
CA TRP A 153 -8.95 -10.46 0.85
C TRP A 153 -7.92 -10.22 -0.24
N SER A 154 -8.00 -9.08 -0.93
CA SER A 154 -7.06 -8.73 -2.00
C SER A 154 -5.62 -8.69 -1.49
N LEU A 155 -5.38 -8.14 -0.30
CA LEU A 155 -4.08 -8.21 0.38
C LEU A 155 -3.62 -9.67 0.53
N GLY A 156 -4.49 -10.57 1.01
CA GLY A 156 -4.17 -11.99 1.14
C GLY A 156 -3.78 -12.64 -0.19
N VAL A 157 -4.47 -12.29 -1.28
CA VAL A 157 -4.16 -12.80 -2.63
C VAL A 157 -2.78 -12.32 -3.08
N ILE A 158 -2.49 -11.03 -2.90
CA ILE A 158 -1.20 -10.41 -3.27
C ILE A 158 -0.06 -11.05 -2.47
N LEU A 159 -0.19 -11.17 -1.15
CA LEU A 159 0.87 -11.76 -0.32
C LEU A 159 1.10 -13.24 -0.64
N TYR A 160 0.03 -13.99 -0.94
CA TYR A 160 0.16 -15.37 -1.41
C TYR A 160 0.95 -15.42 -2.72
N GLU A 161 0.62 -14.56 -3.69
CA GLU A 161 1.31 -14.51 -4.97
C GLU A 161 2.77 -14.11 -4.84
N LEU A 162 3.10 -13.13 -4.01
CA LEU A 162 4.49 -12.75 -3.75
C LEU A 162 5.32 -13.93 -3.25
N PHE A 163 4.75 -14.81 -2.41
CA PHE A 163 5.47 -15.95 -1.86
C PHE A 163 5.49 -17.18 -2.78
N VAL A 164 4.39 -17.45 -3.48
CA VAL A 164 4.22 -18.68 -4.29
C VAL A 164 4.62 -18.45 -5.76
N GLY A 165 4.63 -17.20 -6.19
CA GLY A 165 4.88 -16.76 -7.56
C GLY A 165 3.69 -16.87 -8.50
N GLN A 166 2.51 -17.20 -7.98
CA GLN A 166 1.25 -17.17 -8.72
C GLN A 166 0.07 -16.97 -7.76
N PRO A 167 -1.04 -16.39 -8.22
CA PRO A 167 -2.26 -16.26 -7.42
C PRO A 167 -2.79 -17.63 -6.94
N PRO A 168 -3.52 -17.69 -5.81
CA PRO A 168 -4.10 -18.92 -5.29
C PRO A 168 -5.15 -19.53 -6.22
N PHE A 169 -5.76 -18.71 -7.08
CA PHE A 169 -6.72 -19.13 -8.10
C PHE A 169 -6.32 -18.50 -9.42
N TYR A 170 -6.05 -19.33 -10.43
CA TYR A 170 -5.69 -18.87 -11.77
C TYR A 170 -6.21 -19.85 -12.82
N THR A 171 -6.72 -19.34 -13.93
CA THR A 171 -7.20 -20.12 -15.09
C THR A 171 -7.47 -19.18 -16.27
N ASN A 172 -7.50 -19.74 -17.47
CA ASN A 172 -7.74 -19.00 -18.72
C ASN A 172 -9.22 -18.64 -18.94
N SER A 173 -10.13 -19.11 -18.08
CA SER A 173 -11.56 -18.82 -18.17
C SER A 173 -12.04 -18.02 -16.97
N VAL A 174 -12.54 -16.80 -17.21
CA VAL A 174 -13.11 -15.93 -16.17
C VAL A 174 -14.22 -16.64 -15.39
N TYR A 175 -15.08 -17.41 -16.05
CA TYR A 175 -16.14 -18.15 -15.38
C TYR A 175 -15.60 -19.27 -14.47
N ALA A 176 -14.58 -19.99 -14.91
CA ALA A 176 -13.91 -20.99 -14.07
C ALA A 176 -13.19 -20.31 -12.89
N LEU A 177 -12.54 -19.17 -13.12
CA LEU A 177 -11.86 -18.41 -12.06
C LEU A 177 -12.84 -17.99 -10.96
N ILE A 178 -13.97 -17.41 -11.34
CA ILE A 178 -15.02 -17.02 -10.40
C ILE A 178 -15.49 -18.24 -9.59
N ARG A 179 -15.68 -19.40 -10.25
CA ARG A 179 -16.04 -20.64 -9.55
C ARG A 179 -14.97 -21.06 -8.54
N HIS A 180 -13.69 -21.00 -8.88
CA HIS A 180 -12.58 -21.34 -7.97
C HIS A 180 -12.54 -20.38 -6.77
N ILE A 181 -12.60 -19.06 -7.01
CA ILE A 181 -12.68 -18.03 -5.96
C ILE A 181 -13.85 -18.29 -5.01
N ILE A 182 -14.99 -18.74 -5.52
CA ILE A 182 -16.22 -19.01 -4.75
C ILE A 182 -16.15 -20.34 -3.99
N LYS A 183 -15.68 -21.43 -4.62
CA LYS A 183 -15.89 -22.80 -4.11
C LYS A 183 -14.63 -23.50 -3.62
N ASP A 184 -13.50 -23.28 -4.27
CA ASP A 184 -12.32 -24.12 -4.05
C ASP A 184 -11.50 -23.63 -2.84
N PRO A 185 -11.01 -24.52 -1.97
CA PRO A 185 -10.14 -24.10 -0.88
C PRO A 185 -8.81 -23.55 -1.42
N VAL A 186 -8.25 -22.57 -0.73
CA VAL A 186 -6.87 -22.12 -1.00
C VAL A 186 -5.91 -23.25 -0.62
N LYS A 187 -4.98 -23.56 -1.52
CA LYS A 187 -3.90 -24.53 -1.27
C LYS A 187 -2.71 -23.79 -0.70
N TYR A 188 -2.09 -24.30 0.36
CA TYR A 188 -0.99 -23.62 1.05
C TYR A 188 0.26 -24.51 1.04
N PRO A 189 1.38 -24.07 0.43
CA PRO A 189 2.63 -24.84 0.36
C PRO A 189 3.22 -25.18 1.73
N ASP A 190 3.85 -26.35 1.87
CA ASP A 190 4.39 -26.86 3.14
C ASP A 190 5.58 -26.06 3.69
N ASN A 191 6.31 -25.36 2.82
CA ASN A 191 7.43 -24.49 3.18
C ASN A 191 7.00 -23.13 3.78
N MET A 192 5.70 -22.84 3.84
CA MET A 192 5.17 -21.61 4.43
C MET A 192 5.17 -21.69 5.97
N SER A 193 5.68 -20.66 6.64
CA SER A 193 5.71 -20.66 8.10
C SER A 193 4.32 -20.76 8.73
N PRO A 194 4.19 -21.30 9.96
CA PRO A 194 2.91 -21.37 10.66
C PRO A 194 2.25 -19.99 10.82
N ASN A 195 3.05 -18.95 11.09
CA ASN A 195 2.57 -17.58 11.26
C ASN A 195 2.03 -17.02 9.94
N PHE A 196 2.77 -17.17 8.85
CA PHE A 196 2.32 -16.65 7.56
C PHE A 196 1.08 -17.40 7.06
N ARG A 197 1.05 -18.72 7.19
CA ARG A 197 -0.12 -19.55 6.85
C ARG A 197 -1.35 -19.16 7.67
N SER A 198 -1.19 -18.94 8.98
CA SER A 198 -2.29 -18.48 9.84
C SER A 198 -2.82 -17.12 9.39
N PHE A 199 -1.92 -16.19 9.05
CA PHE A 199 -2.27 -14.87 8.56
C PHE A 199 -3.08 -14.95 7.27
N LEU A 200 -2.59 -15.69 6.26
CA LEU A 200 -3.29 -15.87 4.99
C LEU A 200 -4.63 -16.59 5.15
N LYS A 201 -4.74 -17.59 6.02
CA LYS A 201 -6.03 -18.24 6.32
C LYS A 201 -7.04 -17.24 6.92
N GLY A 202 -6.56 -16.31 7.73
CA GLY A 202 -7.37 -15.21 8.26
C GLY A 202 -7.88 -14.28 7.15
N LEU A 203 -7.00 -13.86 6.24
CA LEU A 203 -7.34 -12.94 5.14
C LEU A 203 -8.16 -13.60 4.02
N LEU A 204 -7.83 -14.82 3.65
CA LEU A 204 -8.45 -15.58 2.56
C LEU A 204 -9.65 -16.40 3.04
N ASN A 205 -10.37 -15.91 4.06
CA ASN A 205 -11.65 -16.46 4.46
C ASN A 205 -12.74 -16.03 3.47
N LYS A 206 -13.43 -17.01 2.88
CA LYS A 206 -14.49 -16.75 1.88
C LYS A 206 -15.76 -16.15 2.48
N VAL A 207 -15.96 -16.31 3.79
CA VAL A 207 -17.06 -15.69 4.53
C VAL A 207 -16.53 -14.37 5.11
N PRO A 208 -16.97 -13.20 4.63
CA PRO A 208 -16.38 -11.91 5.02
C PRO A 208 -16.44 -11.65 6.53
N GLN A 209 -17.48 -12.11 7.21
CA GLN A 209 -17.65 -11.96 8.66
C GLN A 209 -16.63 -12.75 9.48
N ASN A 210 -16.07 -13.82 8.91
CA ASN A 210 -15.07 -14.67 9.55
C ASN A 210 -13.64 -14.31 9.12
N ARG A 211 -13.48 -13.27 8.28
CA ARG A 211 -12.19 -12.77 7.83
C ARG A 211 -11.50 -12.03 8.96
N LEU A 212 -10.18 -12.21 9.10
CA LEU A 212 -9.37 -11.46 10.05
C LEU A 212 -9.57 -9.96 9.81
N THR A 213 -9.84 -9.21 10.86
CA THR A 213 -10.22 -7.78 10.80
C THR A 213 -9.59 -6.98 11.94
N TRP A 214 -9.80 -5.68 11.95
CA TRP A 214 -9.32 -4.77 12.99
C TRP A 214 -10.02 -5.02 14.33
N PRO A 215 -9.32 -4.92 15.47
CA PRO A 215 -7.89 -4.64 15.62
C PRO A 215 -7.00 -5.90 15.53
N ALA A 216 -7.58 -7.11 15.56
CA ALA A 216 -6.84 -8.37 15.64
C ALA A 216 -5.80 -8.57 14.51
N LEU A 217 -6.06 -8.00 13.33
CA LEU A 217 -5.13 -8.03 12.20
C LEU A 217 -3.79 -7.34 12.53
N LEU A 218 -3.81 -6.20 13.25
CA LEU A 218 -2.60 -5.47 13.64
C LEU A 218 -1.74 -6.26 14.64
N GLU A 219 -2.40 -7.04 15.49
CA GLU A 219 -1.75 -7.84 16.54
C GLU A 219 -1.29 -9.22 16.06
N HIS A 220 -1.56 -9.56 14.79
CA HIS A 220 -1.22 -10.88 14.28
C HIS A 220 0.33 -11.04 14.23
N PRO A 221 0.90 -12.16 14.74
CA PRO A 221 2.36 -12.34 14.85
C PRO A 221 3.16 -12.15 13.55
N PHE A 222 2.51 -12.37 12.41
CA PHE A 222 3.13 -12.15 11.10
C PHE A 222 3.37 -10.67 10.78
N VAL A 223 2.53 -9.74 11.25
CA VAL A 223 2.63 -8.30 10.89
C VAL A 223 2.82 -7.37 12.08
N LYS A 224 2.69 -7.88 13.31
CA LYS A 224 2.95 -7.10 14.51
C LYS A 224 4.38 -6.53 14.48
N GLU A 225 4.49 -5.21 14.57
CA GLU A 225 5.78 -4.53 14.64
C GLU A 225 6.41 -4.75 16.02
N THR A 226 7.73 -4.95 16.02
CA THR A 226 8.54 -4.93 17.25
C THR A 226 8.75 -3.48 17.71
N SER A 227 9.12 -3.29 18.99
CA SER A 227 9.46 -1.96 19.51
C SER A 227 10.57 -1.28 18.70
N VAL A 228 11.57 -2.05 18.28
CA VAL A 228 12.69 -1.56 17.47
C VAL A 228 12.22 -1.07 16.09
N GLU A 229 11.32 -1.80 15.43
CA GLU A 229 10.77 -1.40 14.13
C GLU A 229 9.93 -0.13 14.25
N LEU A 230 9.15 0.01 15.33
CA LEU A 230 8.38 1.21 15.62
C LEU A 230 9.28 2.42 15.83
N GLU A 231 10.30 2.32 16.67
CA GLU A 231 11.27 3.40 16.92
C GLU A 231 12.00 3.82 15.63
N ALA A 232 12.47 2.84 14.85
CA ALA A 232 13.14 3.11 13.56
C ALA A 232 12.22 3.82 12.55
N ARG A 233 10.92 3.56 12.60
CA ARG A 233 9.92 4.21 11.75
C ARG A 233 9.62 5.63 12.21
N GLU A 234 9.44 5.85 13.51
CA GLU A 234 9.22 7.19 14.07
C GLU A 234 10.40 8.13 13.82
N MET A 235 11.63 7.61 13.91
CA MET A 235 12.84 8.35 13.56
C MET A 235 12.85 8.75 12.07
N ARG A 236 12.51 7.82 11.16
CA ARG A 236 12.41 8.11 9.72
C ARG A 236 11.36 9.17 9.42
N ALA A 237 10.16 9.03 9.98
CA ALA A 237 9.08 9.99 9.81
C ALA A 237 9.47 11.40 10.29
N THR A 238 10.21 11.48 11.42
CA THR A 238 10.72 12.76 11.95
C THR A 238 11.77 13.39 11.03
N ALA A 239 12.69 12.57 10.49
CA ALA A 239 13.71 13.04 9.56
C ALA A 239 13.09 13.56 8.24
N ASP A 240 12.09 12.84 7.70
CA ASP A 240 11.39 13.24 6.47
C ASP A 240 10.62 14.56 6.66
N ALA A 241 9.93 14.72 7.80
CA ALA A 241 9.22 15.96 8.12
C ALA A 241 10.18 17.15 8.28
N ALA A 242 11.34 16.92 8.91
CA ALA A 242 12.38 17.93 9.04
C ALA A 242 12.95 18.34 7.67
N TRP A 243 13.19 17.38 6.77
CA TRP A 243 13.67 17.64 5.41
C TRP A 243 12.66 18.44 4.57
N ARG A 244 11.36 18.17 4.73
CA ARG A 244 10.27 18.86 4.01
C ARG A 244 9.99 20.28 4.52
N GLY A 245 10.65 20.72 5.58
CA GLY A 245 10.43 22.04 6.15
C GLY A 245 9.06 22.20 6.83
N GLU A 246 8.40 21.08 7.17
CA GLU A 246 7.09 21.05 7.85
C GLU A 246 7.20 21.26 9.37
N GLY A 247 8.38 21.64 9.88
CA GLY A 247 8.65 21.78 11.31
C GLY A 247 8.55 23.20 11.83
N ASN A 248 7.46 23.52 12.53
CA ASN A 248 7.52 24.42 13.69
C ASN A 248 7.18 23.59 14.94
N ILE A 249 7.97 23.79 16.00
CA ILE A 249 7.91 23.21 17.36
C ILE A 249 8.88 22.03 17.61
N ILE A 250 10.15 22.39 17.78
CA ILE A 250 10.94 21.86 18.90
C ILE A 250 10.23 22.33 20.18
N ARG A 251 9.54 21.43 20.90
CA ARG A 251 9.22 21.49 22.34
C ARG A 251 8.30 20.32 22.72
N THR A 252 8.89 19.19 23.13
CA THR A 252 8.52 18.39 24.32
C THR A 252 9.35 17.11 24.41
N LEU A 253 10.63 17.25 24.71
CA LEU A 253 11.38 16.24 25.46
C LEU A 253 12.16 17.00 26.53
N ASN A 254 11.45 17.41 27.59
CA ASN A 254 12.04 17.82 28.86
C ASN A 254 10.95 17.86 29.93
N SER A 255 10.61 16.70 30.47
CA SER A 255 10.06 16.61 31.83
C SER A 255 10.27 15.22 32.43
N SER A 256 11.53 14.83 32.66
CA SER A 256 11.91 14.03 33.85
C SER A 256 13.40 14.20 34.11
N THR A 257 13.70 14.95 35.16
CA THR A 257 14.97 15.15 35.87
C THR A 257 15.93 13.96 35.91
N VAL A 258 17.18 14.14 35.48
CA VAL A 258 18.41 13.89 36.27
C VAL A 258 19.55 14.79 35.75
N SER A 259 20.26 15.37 36.71
CA SER A 259 21.41 16.27 36.66
C SER A 259 22.68 15.76 35.94
N SER A 260 23.25 16.55 35.02
CA SER A 260 24.66 17.03 34.97
C SER A 260 25.03 17.51 33.55
N PRO A 261 25.89 18.54 33.40
CA PRO A 261 26.19 19.12 32.09
C PRO A 261 27.56 18.67 31.57
N GLU A 262 27.60 17.73 30.63
CA GLU A 262 28.81 17.46 29.84
C GLU A 262 28.45 16.93 28.44
N SER A 263 28.55 17.86 27.47
CA SER A 263 28.86 17.68 26.04
C SER A 263 28.47 16.34 25.38
N LYS A 264 27.22 16.22 24.91
CA LYS A 264 26.82 15.25 23.87
C LYS A 264 25.81 15.85 22.90
N THR A 265 26.25 16.82 22.13
CA THR A 265 25.54 17.29 20.94
C THR A 265 26.48 17.07 19.75
N LEU A 266 25.96 16.51 18.64
CA LEU A 266 26.57 16.41 17.29
C LEU A 266 27.21 15.09 16.79
N THR A 267 27.10 13.92 17.43
CA THR A 267 27.73 12.70 16.84
C THR A 267 26.78 11.70 16.17
N VAL A 268 25.45 11.90 16.18
CA VAL A 268 24.51 10.91 15.60
C VAL A 268 24.09 11.24 14.16
N TYR A 269 24.30 12.47 13.68
CA TYR A 269 23.92 12.87 12.31
C TYR A 269 24.79 12.26 11.20
N VAL A 270 25.93 11.64 11.53
CA VAL A 270 26.87 11.13 10.52
C VAL A 270 26.68 9.64 10.23
N ARG A 271 26.02 8.86 11.11
CA ARG A 271 25.89 7.41 10.91
C ARG A 271 24.82 6.96 9.92
N TYR A 272 23.86 7.83 9.56
CA TYR A 272 22.84 7.49 8.56
C TYR A 272 23.33 7.59 7.11
N LEU A 273 24.53 8.16 6.88
CA LEU A 273 25.14 8.25 5.55
C LEU A 273 26.08 7.07 5.23
N GLU A 274 26.46 6.24 6.21
CA GLU A 274 27.42 5.14 6.02
C GLU A 274 26.79 3.77 5.68
N PHE A 275 25.45 3.65 5.71
CA PHE A 275 24.74 2.40 5.36
C PHE A 275 24.02 2.44 4.01
N CYS A 276 24.42 3.34 3.11
CA CYS A 276 23.94 3.38 1.73
C CYS A 276 25.02 2.82 0.79
N PRO A 277 25.08 1.49 0.53
CA PRO A 277 26.03 0.96 -0.42
C PRO A 277 25.47 1.14 -1.83
N PHE A 278 25.46 2.37 -2.36
CA PHE A 278 25.50 2.69 -3.81
C PHE A 278 25.63 4.21 -3.97
N SER A 279 26.83 4.74 -3.66
CA SER A 279 27.29 6.02 -4.19
C SER A 279 28.22 5.73 -5.38
N ILE A 280 27.72 5.84 -6.62
CA ILE A 280 28.56 6.08 -7.79
C ILE A 280 27.93 7.18 -8.66
N CYS A 281 28.60 8.34 -8.59
CA CYS A 281 28.78 9.41 -9.59
C CYS A 281 27.61 10.29 -10.06
N TYR A 282 27.55 11.48 -9.44
CA TYR A 282 27.13 12.74 -10.07
C TYR A 282 28.36 13.62 -10.35
N HIS A 283 28.77 13.75 -11.62
CA HIS A 283 29.57 14.84 -12.24
C HIS A 283 29.79 14.43 -13.71
N GLN A 284 29.30 15.12 -14.73
CA GLN A 284 29.61 16.50 -15.12
C GLN A 284 28.52 17.07 -16.03
N LEU A 285 27.94 18.19 -15.64
CA LEU A 285 27.50 19.23 -16.56
C LEU A 285 28.65 20.24 -16.67
N HIS A 286 29.19 20.45 -17.86
CA HIS A 286 29.76 21.74 -18.23
C HIS A 286 29.59 21.98 -19.73
N CYS A 287 28.95 23.09 -20.03
CA CYS A 287 28.85 23.75 -21.33
C CYS A 287 30.20 23.86 -22.04
N HIS A 288 30.20 23.67 -23.36
CA HIS A 288 30.81 24.65 -24.28
C HIS A 288 30.27 24.49 -25.70
N ARG A 289 29.67 25.59 -26.18
CA ARG A 289 29.45 26.04 -27.58
C ARG A 289 28.53 25.22 -28.48
#